data_AF-A0A2H3TFC8-F1
#
_entry.id   AF-A0A2H3TFC8-F1
#
_cell.length_a   1.000
_cell.length_b   1.000
_cell.length_c   1.000
_cell.angle_alpha   90.00
_cell.angle_beta   90.00
_cell.angle_gamma   90.00
#
_symmetry.space_group_name_H-M   'P 1'
#
loop_
_entity.id
_entity.type
_entity.pdbx_description
1 polymer ?
#
loop_
_entity_poly.entity_id
_entity_poly.type
_entity_poly.pdbx_seq_one_letter_code
_entity_poly.pdbx_strand_id
1 'polypeptide(L)'
;MSQKNGILSIICAQRQINHEFSEVAKALIVQAVEGGRSYRDVAAEAGCSPAAIFNIFQRWKTHQTLDKKTRSGRPRKLTVQQIRWRNLTNNDTPSNPIPLRAQMEGYAEDPTI
;
A
#
# COMPACT_ATOMS: atom_id res chain seq x y z
N MET A 1 -18.14 -27.16 26.10
CA MET A 1 -18.16 -26.29 24.90
C MET A 1 -18.35 -24.86 25.35
N SER A 2 -17.34 -24.00 25.21
CA SER A 2 -17.43 -22.60 25.64
C SER A 2 -18.44 -21.84 24.77
N GLN A 3 -19.37 -21.13 25.40
CA GLN A 3 -20.46 -20.40 24.75
C GLN A 3 -19.88 -19.30 23.83
N LYS A 4 -20.22 -19.36 22.53
CA LYS A 4 -19.73 -18.48 21.46
C LYS A 4 -20.61 -17.23 21.31
N ASN A 5 -20.83 -16.49 22.40
CA ASN A 5 -21.83 -15.41 22.43
C ASN A 5 -21.21 -14.01 22.36
N GLY A 6 -19.91 -13.91 22.07
CA GLY A 6 -19.21 -12.63 21.96
C GLY A 6 -19.45 -11.92 20.63
N ILE A 7 -19.39 -10.59 20.63
CA ILE A 7 -19.58 -9.75 19.44
C ILE A 7 -18.63 -10.11 18.31
N LEU A 8 -17.40 -10.55 18.65
CA LEU A 8 -16.41 -11.00 17.69
C LEU A 8 -16.88 -12.25 16.94
N SER A 9 -17.57 -13.16 17.63
CA SER A 9 -18.10 -14.38 17.03
C SER A 9 -19.17 -14.07 15.98
N ILE A 10 -20.07 -13.13 16.27
CA ILE A 10 -21.14 -12.68 15.36
C ILE A 10 -20.53 -12.06 14.09
N ILE A 11 -19.57 -11.16 14.26
CA ILE A 11 -18.91 -10.49 13.12
C ILE A 11 -18.11 -11.50 12.28
N CYS A 12 -17.47 -12.49 12.91
CA CYS A 12 -16.70 -13.51 12.20
C CYS A 12 -17.57 -14.61 11.56
N ALA A 13 -18.83 -14.76 11.98
CA ALA A 13 -19.69 -15.86 11.53
C ALA A 13 -19.98 -15.83 10.03
N GLN A 14 -20.02 -14.64 9.41
CA GLN A 14 -20.31 -14.47 7.98
C GLN A 14 -19.06 -14.53 7.08
N ARG A 15 -17.89 -14.85 7.64
CA ARG A 15 -16.63 -14.82 6.89
C ARG A 15 -16.52 -16.01 5.93
N GLN A 16 -16.30 -15.72 4.65
CA GLN A 16 -16.01 -16.74 3.63
C GLN A 16 -14.61 -17.36 3.82
N ILE A 17 -14.45 -18.59 3.33
CA ILE A 17 -13.16 -19.29 3.35
C ILE A 17 -12.13 -18.51 2.50
N ASN A 18 -10.89 -18.43 2.97
CA ASN A 18 -9.77 -17.70 2.34
C ASN A 18 -9.95 -16.17 2.22
N HIS A 19 -11.07 -15.62 2.68
CA HIS A 19 -11.27 -14.18 2.77
C HIS A 19 -10.59 -13.59 3.99
N GLU A 20 -10.21 -12.33 3.84
CA GLU A 20 -9.63 -11.55 4.91
C GLU A 20 -10.68 -11.21 5.98
N PHE A 21 -10.23 -10.98 7.20
CA PHE A 21 -11.09 -10.44 8.25
C PHE A 21 -11.57 -9.04 7.87
N SER A 22 -12.81 -8.72 8.23
CA SER A 22 -13.30 -7.34 8.18
C SER A 22 -12.45 -6.45 9.08
N GLU A 23 -12.35 -5.17 8.73
CA GLU A 23 -11.59 -4.19 9.50
C GLU A 23 -12.06 -4.13 10.97
N VAL A 24 -13.38 -4.14 11.17
CA VAL A 24 -14.00 -4.17 12.50
C VAL A 24 -13.59 -5.41 13.29
N ALA A 25 -13.56 -6.60 12.66
CA ALA A 25 -13.11 -7.82 13.33
C ALA A 25 -11.64 -7.72 13.75
N LYS A 26 -10.78 -7.16 12.89
CA LYS A 26 -9.35 -6.97 13.23
C LYS A 26 -9.17 -5.99 14.38
N ALA A 27 -9.91 -4.88 14.39
CA ALA A 27 -9.85 -3.89 15.47
C ALA A 27 -10.27 -4.50 16.81
N LEU A 28 -11.37 -5.27 16.83
CA LEU A 28 -11.81 -5.99 18.03
C LEU A 28 -10.80 -7.04 18.51
N ILE A 29 -10.15 -7.74 17.58
CA ILE A 29 -9.06 -8.67 17.91
C ILE A 29 -7.90 -7.95 18.59
N VAL A 30 -7.46 -6.82 18.02
CA VAL A 30 -6.37 -6.02 18.60
C VAL A 30 -6.76 -5.53 20.00
N GLN A 31 -7.93 -4.93 20.15
CA GLN A 31 -8.44 -4.45 21.44
C GLN A 31 -8.51 -5.57 22.49
N ALA A 32 -8.99 -6.76 22.11
CA ALA A 32 -9.10 -7.89 23.02
C ALA A 32 -7.72 -8.38 23.52
N VAL A 33 -6.72 -8.41 22.63
CA VAL A 33 -5.35 -8.80 22.97
C VAL A 33 -4.66 -7.73 23.81
N GLU A 34 -4.81 -6.45 23.48
CA GLU A 34 -4.27 -5.33 24.28
C GLU A 34 -4.90 -5.29 25.67
N GLY A 35 -6.19 -5.67 25.78
CA GLY A 35 -6.89 -5.87 27.04
C GLY A 35 -6.44 -7.11 27.83
N GLY A 36 -5.40 -7.83 27.39
CA GLY A 36 -4.76 -8.93 28.11
C GLY A 36 -5.39 -10.31 27.88
N ARG A 37 -6.35 -10.45 26.94
CA ARG A 37 -6.89 -11.78 26.60
C ARG A 37 -5.86 -12.60 25.84
N SER A 38 -5.86 -13.91 26.09
CA SER A 38 -4.93 -14.81 25.40
C SER A 38 -5.29 -14.97 23.92
N TYR A 39 -4.28 -15.17 23.06
CA TYR A 39 -4.51 -15.43 21.63
C TYR A 39 -5.41 -16.63 21.38
N ARG A 40 -5.35 -17.66 22.24
CA ARG A 40 -6.17 -18.88 22.10
C ARG A 40 -7.64 -18.60 22.38
N ASP A 41 -7.94 -17.79 23.39
CA ASP A 41 -9.33 -17.46 23.75
C ASP A 41 -9.98 -16.61 22.67
N VAL A 42 -9.26 -15.61 22.16
CA VAL A 42 -9.75 -14.75 21.06
C VAL A 42 -9.94 -15.57 19.78
N ALA A 43 -9.03 -16.50 19.49
CA ALA A 43 -9.15 -17.38 18.33
C ALA A 43 -10.34 -18.35 18.43
N ALA A 44 -10.60 -18.88 19.62
CA ALA A 44 -11.76 -19.75 19.87
C ALA A 44 -13.09 -19.01 19.66
N GLU A 45 -13.15 -17.74 20.08
CA GLU A 45 -14.31 -16.86 19.88
C GLU A 45 -14.52 -16.50 18.40
N ALA A 46 -13.44 -16.14 17.71
CA ALA A 46 -13.44 -15.78 16.29
C ALA A 46 -13.56 -16.99 15.33
N GLY A 47 -13.43 -18.22 15.83
CA GLY A 47 -13.47 -19.44 15.01
C GLY A 47 -12.29 -19.55 14.04
N CYS A 48 -11.09 -19.14 14.45
CA CYS A 48 -9.89 -19.17 13.60
C CYS A 48 -8.67 -19.78 14.33
N SER A 49 -7.54 -19.87 13.64
CA SER A 49 -6.30 -20.32 14.28
C SER A 49 -5.69 -19.24 15.17
N PRO A 50 -5.04 -19.59 16.29
CA PRO A 50 -4.30 -18.63 17.13
C PRO A 50 -3.20 -17.89 16.35
N ALA A 51 -2.60 -18.54 15.35
CA ALA A 51 -1.60 -17.92 14.47
C ALA A 51 -2.20 -16.77 13.64
N ALA A 52 -3.47 -16.86 13.23
CA ALA A 52 -4.13 -15.77 12.51
C ALA A 52 -4.28 -14.54 13.41
N ILE A 53 -4.71 -14.73 14.66
CA ILE A 53 -4.79 -13.68 15.68
C ILE A 53 -3.42 -13.06 15.92
N PHE A 54 -2.39 -13.89 16.14
CA PHE A 54 -1.02 -13.43 16.34
C PHE A 54 -0.52 -12.57 15.17
N ASN A 55 -0.75 -12.99 13.93
CA ASN A 55 -0.32 -12.24 12.75
C ASN A 55 -1.02 -10.90 12.60
N ILE A 56 -2.30 -10.80 12.96
CA ILE A 56 -3.05 -9.53 12.98
C ILE A 56 -2.45 -8.60 14.02
N PHE A 57 -2.27 -9.10 15.25
CA PHE A 57 -1.73 -8.30 16.35
C PHE A 57 -0.27 -7.87 16.09
N GLN A 58 0.57 -8.76 15.58
CA GLN A 58 1.96 -8.46 15.27
C GLN A 58 2.07 -7.39 14.17
N ARG A 59 1.16 -7.41 13.18
CA ARG A 59 1.07 -6.37 12.14
C ARG A 59 0.72 -5.02 12.76
N TRP A 60 -0.30 -4.99 13.61
CA TRP A 60 -0.67 -3.77 14.34
C TRP A 60 0.52 -3.22 15.14
N LYS A 61 1.17 -4.06 15.95
CA LYS A 61 2.32 -3.68 16.76
C LYS A 61 3.50 -3.12 15.94
N THR A 62 3.73 -3.68 14.74
CA THR A 62 4.90 -3.33 13.90
C THR A 62 4.64 -2.14 12.99
N HIS A 63 3.43 -2.04 12.42
CA HIS A 63 3.12 -1.12 11.33
C HIS A 63 1.98 -0.16 11.66
N GLN A 64 1.33 -0.29 12.83
CA GLN A 64 0.19 0.53 13.26
C GLN A 64 -0.93 0.58 12.20
N THR A 65 -1.13 -0.54 11.51
CA THR A 65 -2.14 -0.69 10.46
C THR A 65 -2.80 -2.06 10.55
N LEU A 66 -4.09 -2.11 10.23
CA LEU A 66 -4.87 -3.34 10.10
C LEU A 66 -4.89 -3.87 8.67
N ASP A 67 -4.39 -3.09 7.72
CA ASP A 67 -4.43 -3.42 6.30
C ASP A 67 -3.37 -4.43 5.92
N LYS A 68 -3.81 -5.44 5.18
CA LYS A 68 -2.89 -6.38 4.56
C LYS A 68 -2.35 -5.77 3.28
N LYS A 69 -1.02 -5.67 3.21
CA LYS A 69 -0.33 -5.26 1.99
C LYS A 69 -0.65 -6.24 0.85
N THR A 70 -1.09 -5.70 -0.28
CA THR A 70 -1.26 -6.47 -1.51
C THR A 70 0.09 -7.03 -1.96
N ARG A 71 0.06 -8.22 -2.56
CA ARG A 71 1.27 -8.79 -3.15
C ARG A 71 1.60 -7.97 -4.40
N SER A 72 2.73 -7.28 -4.41
CA SER A 72 3.19 -6.49 -5.58
C SER A 72 3.49 -7.35 -6.81
N GLY A 73 3.68 -8.67 -6.61
CA GLY A 73 4.18 -9.56 -7.65
C GLY A 73 5.63 -9.26 -8.03
N ARG A 74 6.17 -10.03 -8.99
CA ARG A 74 7.46 -9.73 -9.61
C ARG A 74 7.24 -8.71 -10.72
N PRO A 75 7.98 -7.58 -10.75
CA PRO A 75 7.93 -6.66 -11.88
C PRO A 75 8.17 -7.40 -13.19
N ARG A 76 7.39 -7.07 -14.22
CA ARG A 76 7.62 -7.62 -15.55
C ARG A 76 8.93 -7.07 -16.12
N LYS A 77 9.67 -7.89 -16.85
CA LYS A 77 10.83 -7.41 -17.62
C LYS A 77 10.33 -6.40 -18.64
N LEU A 78 11.02 -5.26 -18.74
CA LEU A 78 10.74 -4.29 -19.79
C LEU A 78 11.01 -4.94 -21.16
N THR A 79 10.12 -4.67 -22.12
CA THR A 79 10.38 -4.99 -23.52
C THR A 79 11.46 -4.07 -24.08
N VAL A 80 12.09 -4.47 -25.20
CA VAL A 80 13.10 -3.63 -25.89
C VAL A 80 12.53 -2.25 -26.23
N GLN A 81 11.27 -2.18 -26.65
CA GLN A 81 10.57 -0.93 -26.95
C GLN A 81 10.42 -0.05 -25.70
N GLN A 82 10.04 -0.62 -24.56
CA GLN A 82 9.91 0.12 -23.29
C GLN A 82 11.26 0.61 -22.77
N ILE A 83 12.34 -0.17 -22.97
CA ILE A 83 13.70 0.27 -22.65
C ILE A 83 14.07 1.47 -23.52
N ARG A 84 13.77 1.42 -24.82
CA ARG A 84 14.02 2.54 -25.75
C ARG A 84 13.25 3.78 -25.35
N TRP A 85 11.95 3.67 -25.07
CA TRP A 85 11.12 4.78 -24.58
C TRP A 85 11.66 5.37 -23.29
N ARG A 86 11.97 4.53 -22.29
CA ARG A 86 12.55 4.98 -21.02
C ARG A 86 13.84 5.78 -21.23
N ASN A 87 14.71 5.31 -22.11
CA ASN A 87 15.97 6.00 -22.38
C ASN A 87 15.75 7.33 -23.12
N LEU A 88 14.76 7.42 -24.02
CA LEU A 88 14.38 8.67 -24.68
C LEU A 88 13.80 9.71 -23.71
N THR A 89 13.05 9.28 -22.69
CA THR A 89 12.40 10.17 -21.72
C THR A 89 13.30 10.56 -20.53
N ASN A 90 14.31 9.76 -20.23
CA ASN A 90 15.21 9.97 -19.08
C ASN A 90 16.47 10.77 -19.42
N ASN A 91 16.76 10.98 -20.71
CA ASN A 91 17.82 11.88 -21.12
C ASN A 91 17.27 13.30 -21.04
N ASP A 92 17.73 14.03 -20.04
CA ASP A 92 17.80 15.49 -19.93
C ASP A 92 17.00 16.23 -21.01
N THR A 93 15.84 16.77 -20.65
CA THR A 93 15.29 17.89 -21.42
C THR A 93 16.28 19.04 -21.22
N PRO A 94 17.10 19.46 -22.20
CA PRO A 94 17.65 20.80 -22.11
C PRO A 94 16.42 21.69 -22.25
N SER A 95 16.16 22.54 -21.26
CA SER A 95 15.25 23.67 -21.41
C SER A 95 15.43 24.27 -22.80
N ASN A 96 14.35 24.26 -23.60
CA ASN A 96 14.22 24.80 -24.95
C ASN A 96 15.45 25.60 -25.44
N PRO A 97 16.17 25.18 -26.49
CA PRO A 97 17.02 26.14 -27.19
C PRO A 97 16.08 27.20 -27.75
N ILE A 98 16.28 28.45 -27.31
CA ILE A 98 15.59 29.63 -27.81
C ILE A 98 15.52 29.54 -29.34
N PRO A 99 14.34 29.69 -29.99
CA PRO A 99 14.25 29.60 -31.43
C PRO A 99 15.18 30.64 -32.06
N LEU A 100 15.97 30.21 -33.06
CA LEU A 100 16.97 31.00 -33.82
C LEU A 100 16.49 32.40 -34.25
N ARG A 101 15.17 32.60 -34.36
CA ARG A 101 14.55 33.91 -34.64
C ARG A 101 14.98 35.00 -33.65
N ALA A 102 15.17 34.67 -32.37
CA ALA A 102 15.58 35.64 -31.35
C ALA A 102 17.08 35.97 -31.37
N GLN A 103 17.90 35.24 -32.13
CA GLN A 103 19.33 35.52 -32.28
C GLN A 103 19.64 36.48 -33.44
N MET A 104 18.70 36.68 -34.37
CA MET A 104 18.89 37.57 -35.53
C MET A 104 18.28 38.97 -35.37
N GLU A 105 17.41 39.21 -34.39
CA GLU A 105 16.75 40.52 -34.18
C GLU A 105 17.53 41.47 -33.25
N GLY A 106 18.80 41.17 -32.93
CA GLY A 106 19.54 41.87 -31.86
C GLY A 106 20.57 42.93 -32.27
N TYR A 107 21.01 43.04 -33.52
CA TYR A 107 22.09 43.98 -33.89
C TYR A 107 22.01 44.49 -35.34
N ALA A 108 21.19 45.52 -35.56
CA ALA A 108 21.31 46.60 -36.55
C ALA A 108 20.05 47.47 -36.36
N GLU A 109 20.10 48.75 -35.98
CA GLU A 109 20.90 49.83 -36.56
C GLU A 109 21.41 50.87 -35.52
N ASP A 110 22.70 51.21 -35.65
CA ASP A 110 23.37 52.47 -35.25
C ASP A 110 22.70 53.72 -35.93
N PRO A 111 23.00 55.02 -35.63
CA PRO A 111 24.28 55.56 -35.15
C PRO A 111 24.25 56.81 -34.24
N THR A 112 25.46 57.13 -33.76
CA THR A 112 26.05 58.40 -33.27
C THR A 112 25.32 59.75 -33.47
N ILE A 113 25.37 60.53 -32.36
CA ILE A 113 25.29 62.00 -32.11
C ILE A 113 23.93 62.67 -32.32
#